data_AF-A0A6P2NLH4-F1
#
_entry.id   AF-A0A6P2NLH4-F1
#
_cell.length_a   1.000
_cell.length_b   1.000
_cell.length_c   1.000
_cell.angle_alpha   90.00
_cell.angle_beta   90.00
_cell.angle_gamma   90.00
#
_symmetry.space_group_name_H-M   'P 1'
#
loop_
_entity.id
_entity.type
_entity.pdbx_description
1 polymer ?
#
loop_
_entity_poly.entity_id
_entity_poly.type
_entity_poly.pdbx_seq_one_letter_code
_entity_poly.pdbx_strand_id
1 'polypeptide(L)'
;MSIRSSSVISLLSILVIGCSSHPDETWIAQDRIPVYDSIDGKVVFYLQPSEHCEPGMDMAGKVDMYTKVRCDSGSGWVTGGKFSKIPRAES
;
A
#
# COMPACT_ATOMS: atom_id res chain seq x y z
N MET A 1 -46.11 -33.47 13.71
CA MET A 1 -44.64 -33.33 13.78
C MET A 1 -44.24 -32.12 12.96
N SER A 2 -43.38 -31.31 13.55
CA SER A 2 -43.20 -29.88 13.28
C SER A 2 -42.02 -29.60 12.36
N ILE A 3 -42.12 -28.46 11.65
CA ILE A 3 -41.03 -27.62 11.10
C ILE A 3 -40.22 -28.22 9.95
N ARG A 4 -40.65 -27.93 8.71
CA ARG A 4 -39.77 -27.94 7.53
C ARG A 4 -38.96 -26.65 7.55
N SER A 5 -37.81 -26.70 8.21
CA SER A 5 -36.82 -25.62 8.25
C SER A 5 -36.38 -25.31 6.83
N SER A 6 -36.84 -24.18 6.29
CA SER A 6 -36.37 -23.66 5.01
C SER A 6 -35.09 -22.89 5.29
N SER A 7 -33.95 -23.53 5.02
CA SER A 7 -32.61 -22.95 5.16
C SER A 7 -32.49 -21.68 4.31
N VAL A 8 -32.60 -20.53 4.96
CA VAL A 8 -32.07 -19.25 4.47
C VAL A 8 -30.55 -19.35 4.46
N ILE A 9 -29.98 -19.72 3.31
CA ILE A 9 -28.53 -19.65 3.09
C ILE A 9 -28.19 -18.17 2.91
N SER A 10 -27.85 -17.52 4.01
CA SER A 10 -27.35 -16.15 4.03
C SER A 10 -25.89 -16.16 3.56
N LEU A 11 -25.65 -15.88 2.28
CA LEU A 11 -24.30 -15.62 1.76
C LEU A 11 -23.84 -14.23 2.26
N LEU A 12 -23.28 -14.18 3.47
CA LEU A 12 -22.47 -13.04 3.88
C LEU A 12 -21.14 -13.11 3.12
N SER A 13 -21.02 -12.25 2.11
CA SER A 13 -19.77 -12.01 1.40
C SER A 13 -18.84 -11.23 2.34
N ILE A 14 -17.91 -11.93 2.98
CA ILE A 14 -16.87 -11.31 3.80
C ILE A 14 -15.94 -10.57 2.84
N LEU A 15 -16.13 -9.26 2.69
CA LEU A 15 -15.17 -8.36 2.08
C LEU A 15 -13.92 -8.39 2.97
N VAL A 16 -12.92 -9.17 2.56
CA VAL A 16 -11.58 -9.14 3.18
C VAL A 16 -10.95 -7.81 2.84
N ILE A 17 -11.17 -6.82 3.70
CA ILE A 17 -10.40 -5.58 3.71
C ILE A 17 -8.96 -5.99 3.98
N GLY A 18 -8.10 -5.90 2.97
CA GLY A 18 -6.68 -6.18 3.11
C GLY A 18 -6.07 -5.24 4.15
N CYS A 19 -5.34 -5.80 5.11
CA CYS A 19 -4.66 -5.01 6.14
C CYS A 19 -3.50 -4.25 5.48
N SER A 20 -3.73 -2.99 5.10
CA SER A 20 -2.65 -2.08 4.72
C SER A 20 -1.91 -1.66 5.99
N SER A 21 -0.58 -1.62 5.94
CA SER A 21 0.23 -1.06 7.03
C SER A 21 0.07 0.45 7.15
N HIS A 22 -0.39 1.09 6.06
CA HIS A 22 -0.59 2.54 5.95
C HIS A 22 -1.99 2.83 5.38
N PRO A 23 -3.07 2.58 6.13
CA PRO A 23 -4.42 2.89 5.65
C PRO A 23 -4.56 4.40 5.47
N ASP A 24 -5.09 4.80 4.31
CA ASP A 24 -5.52 6.18 4.04
C ASP A 24 -4.43 7.26 4.14
N GLU A 25 -3.15 6.89 3.98
CA GLU A 25 -2.06 7.83 3.85
C GLU A 25 -1.80 8.20 2.38
N THR A 26 -1.43 9.45 2.12
CA THR A 26 -0.81 9.88 0.86
C THR A 26 0.58 10.40 1.16
N TRP A 27 1.58 9.89 0.45
CA TRP A 27 2.97 10.31 0.57
C TRP A 27 3.34 11.21 -0.60
N ILE A 28 3.96 12.35 -0.31
CA ILE A 28 4.51 13.26 -1.32
C ILE A 28 6.03 13.22 -1.23
N ALA A 29 6.70 12.81 -2.31
CA ALA A 29 8.15 12.80 -2.37
C ALA A 29 8.71 14.22 -2.21
N GLN A 30 9.64 14.43 -1.28
CA GLN A 30 10.30 15.74 -1.06
C GLN A 30 11.62 15.83 -1.82
N ASP A 31 12.23 14.70 -2.14
CA ASP A 31 13.49 14.56 -2.85
C ASP A 31 13.36 13.54 -3.97
N ARG A 32 14.43 13.38 -4.76
CA ARG A 32 14.54 12.29 -5.73
C ARG A 32 14.78 10.96 -5.00
N ILE A 33 13.86 9.99 -5.15
CA ILE A 33 13.88 8.73 -4.39
C ILE A 33 13.97 7.54 -5.35
N PRO A 34 14.92 6.60 -5.15
CA PRO A 34 15.02 5.40 -5.99
C PRO A 34 13.86 4.44 -5.73
N VAL A 35 13.29 3.90 -6.80
CA VAL A 35 12.25 2.87 -6.76
C VAL A 35 12.78 1.57 -7.33
N TYR A 36 12.60 0.47 -6.59
CA TYR A 36 13.11 -0.86 -6.88
C TYR A 36 12.00 -1.80 -7.42
N ASP A 37 12.36 -2.76 -8.26
CA ASP A 37 11.43 -3.77 -8.80
C ASP A 37 11.03 -4.83 -7.77
N SER A 38 11.94 -5.17 -6.86
CA SER A 38 11.71 -6.09 -5.76
C SER A 38 12.49 -5.68 -4.50
N ILE A 39 12.23 -6.40 -3.41
CA ILE A 39 13.07 -6.36 -2.21
C ILE A 39 14.49 -6.76 -2.59
N ASP A 40 15.47 -5.95 -2.17
CA ASP A 40 16.89 -6.11 -2.53
C ASP A 40 17.12 -6.20 -4.06
N GLY A 41 16.17 -5.67 -4.84
CA GLY A 41 16.19 -5.64 -6.30
C GLY A 41 17.00 -4.48 -6.86
N LYS A 42 16.77 -4.17 -8.14
CA LYS A 42 17.47 -3.06 -8.83
C LYS A 42 16.56 -1.84 -8.92
N VAL A 43 17.18 -0.66 -8.99
CA VAL A 43 16.46 0.58 -9.26
C VAL A 43 15.88 0.52 -10.68
N VAL A 44 14.58 0.72 -10.81
CA VAL A 44 13.85 0.76 -12.08
C VAL A 44 13.50 2.17 -12.53
N PHE A 45 13.27 3.08 -11.58
CA PHE A 45 13.09 4.51 -11.84
C PHE A 45 13.34 5.34 -10.57
N TYR A 46 13.18 6.65 -10.69
CA TYR A 46 13.27 7.57 -9.57
C TYR A 46 12.01 8.41 -9.49
N LEU A 47 11.45 8.52 -8.29
CA LEU A 47 10.42 9.52 -8.00
C LEU A 47 11.03 10.91 -8.10
N GLN A 48 10.24 11.86 -8.60
CA GLN A 48 10.61 13.28 -8.57
C GLN A 48 10.03 13.97 -7.33
N PRO A 49 10.63 15.09 -6.88
CA PRO A 49 9.99 15.93 -5.88
C PRO A 49 8.56 16.31 -6.28
N SER A 50 7.68 16.39 -5.29
CA SER A 50 6.23 16.64 -5.42
C SER A 50 5.41 15.50 -6.03
N GLU A 51 6.00 14.33 -6.27
CA GLU A 51 5.25 13.16 -6.75
C GLU A 51 4.41 12.52 -5.66
N HIS A 52 3.16 12.16 -5.99
CA HIS A 52 2.21 11.56 -5.06
C HIS A 52 2.28 10.04 -5.13
N CYS A 53 2.24 9.41 -3.97
CA CYS A 53 2.33 7.97 -3.80
C CYS A 53 1.35 7.49 -2.74
N GLU A 54 0.70 6.36 -3.00
CA GLU A 54 -0.09 5.60 -2.03
C GLU A 54 0.82 4.50 -1.46
N PRO A 55 1.18 4.55 -0.17
CA PRO A 55 1.90 3.45 0.49
C PRO A 55 0.98 2.24 0.68
N GLY A 56 1.57 1.05 0.58
CA GLY A 56 0.87 -0.22 0.77
C GLY A 56 1.44 -1.01 1.94
N MET A 57 1.98 -2.19 1.65
CA MET A 57 2.59 -3.05 2.65
C MET A 57 4.07 -2.73 2.86
N ASP A 58 4.53 -2.96 4.09
CA ASP A 58 5.96 -2.99 4.41
C ASP A 58 6.50 -4.43 4.34
N MET A 59 7.76 -4.58 3.92
CA MET A 59 8.47 -5.85 3.87
C MET A 59 9.93 -5.65 4.28
N ALA A 60 10.42 -6.45 5.22
CA ALA A 60 11.82 -6.44 5.60
C ALA A 60 12.67 -7.13 4.51
N GLY A 61 13.66 -6.43 3.99
CA GLY A 61 14.74 -7.02 3.20
C GLY A 61 15.91 -7.47 4.07
N LYS A 62 17.05 -7.74 3.46
CA LYS A 62 18.23 -8.22 4.19
C LYS A 62 18.78 -7.17 5.16
N VAL A 63 18.73 -5.89 4.78
CA VAL A 63 19.34 -4.78 5.53
C VAL A 63 18.32 -3.69 5.87
N ASP A 64 17.35 -3.45 4.99
CA ASP A 64 16.42 -2.33 5.09
C ASP A 64 14.96 -2.80 5.07
N MET A 65 14.05 -1.94 5.55
CA MET A 65 12.61 -2.11 5.39
C MET A 65 12.14 -1.41 4.13
N TYR A 66 11.36 -2.11 3.31
CA TYR A 66 10.83 -1.60 2.06
C TYR A 66 9.34 -1.37 2.18
N THR A 67 8.86 -0.23 1.72
CA THR A 67 7.43 0.03 1.56
C THR A 67 7.06 -0.09 0.09
N LYS A 68 6.01 -0.86 -0.21
CA LYS A 68 5.44 -0.89 -1.55
C LYS A 68 4.68 0.42 -1.79
N VAL A 69 4.97 1.10 -2.89
CA VAL A 69 4.31 2.36 -3.24
C VAL A 69 3.67 2.28 -4.62
N ARG A 70 2.51 2.93 -4.78
CA ARG A 70 1.87 3.19 -6.05
C ARG A 70 1.87 4.70 -6.29
N CYS A 71 2.65 5.16 -7.25
CA CYS A 71 2.83 6.58 -7.54
C CYS A 71 2.32 6.93 -8.95
N ASP A 72 2.25 8.21 -9.25
CA ASP A 72 1.84 8.71 -10.57
C ASP A 72 2.72 8.17 -11.71
N SER A 73 4.05 8.05 -11.50
CA SER A 73 4.98 7.52 -12.50
C SER A 73 5.03 5.99 -12.56
N GLY A 74 4.42 5.29 -11.61
CA GLY A 74 4.42 3.82 -11.54
C GLY A 74 4.48 3.26 -10.13
N SER A 75 4.63 1.94 -10.05
CA SER A 75 4.65 1.21 -8.78
C SER A 75 5.99 0.51 -8.55
N GLY A 76 6.38 0.36 -7.29
CA GLY A 76 7.57 -0.39 -6.91
C GLY A 76 7.82 -0.36 -5.41
N TRP A 77 9.06 -0.57 -5.01
CA TRP A 77 9.49 -0.60 -3.61
C TRP A 77 10.43 0.56 -3.30
N VAL A 78 10.34 1.14 -2.10
CA VAL A 78 11.27 2.16 -1.60
C VAL A 78 11.80 1.75 -0.24
N THR A 79 13.09 1.95 0.02
CA THR A 79 13.76 1.64 1.32
C THR A 79 13.65 2.78 2.33
N GLY A 80 12.72 3.70 2.12
CA GLY A 80 12.60 4.98 2.82
C GLY A 80 12.69 6.16 1.84
N GLY A 81 13.15 7.31 2.34
CA GLY A 81 13.18 8.57 1.60
C GLY A 81 12.44 9.68 2.33
N LYS A 82 12.69 10.93 1.94
CA LYS A 82 11.97 12.06 2.53
C LYS A 82 10.60 12.18 1.87
N PHE A 83 9.58 11.70 2.55
CA PHE A 83 8.18 11.89 2.18
C PHE A 83 7.51 12.86 3.14
N SER A 84 6.64 13.72 2.63
CA SER A 84 5.60 14.37 3.44
C SER A 84 4.41 13.43 3.50
N LYS A 85 3.98 13.04 4.69
CA LYS A 85 2.85 12.11 4.89
C LYS A 85 1.61 12.88 5.27
N ILE A 86 0.57 12.75 4.45
CA ILE A 86 -0.71 13.42 4.64
C ILE A 86 -1.74 12.33 4.94
N PRO A 87 -2.30 12.27 6.17
CA PRO A 87 -3.49 11.48 6.43
C PRO A 87 -4.63 12.03 5.56
N ARG A 88 -5.40 11.17 4.87
CA ARG A 88 -6.65 11.61 4.26
C ARG A 88 -7.54 12.17 5.37
N ALA A 89 -7.90 13.45 5.27
CA ALA A 89 -8.93 14.00 6.14
C ALA A 89 -10.22 13.21 5.86
N GLU A 90 -10.81 12.62 6.90
CA GLU A 90 -12.16 12.10 6.80
C GLU A 90 -13.07 13.27 6.43
N SER A 91 -13.60 13.23 5.20
CA SER A 91 -14.56 14.21 4.67
C SER A 91 -15.97 13.89 5.12
#